data_AF-A0A1S9AXF3-F1
#
_entry.id   AF-A0A1S9AXF3-F1
#
_cell.length_a   1.000
_cell.length_b   1.000
_cell.length_c   1.000
_cell.angle_alpha   90.00
_cell.angle_beta   90.00
_cell.angle_gamma   90.00
#
_symmetry.space_group_name_H-M   'P 1'
#
loop_
_entity.id
_entity.type
_entity.pdbx_description
1 polymer ?
#
loop_
_entity_poly.entity_id
_entity_poly.type
_entity_poly.pdbx_seq_one_letter_code
_entity_poly.pdbx_strand_id
1 'polypeptide(L)'
;MAETPAAAPRFAVDALTLCQVQLLHFTLDDTMPLLAIQGRYGFKSKADILFSSLQADQLRVDVHTDINVPAKARMTGGTKPRVKARIAVVFEYRGLDDLRKNGKLPLQLAHTAVSLAYSTMRGQLQARLAGTSFSGASLPIISPQQLWQPPVPAAE
;
A
#
# COMPACT_ATOMS: atom_id res chain seq x y z
N MET A 1 40.45 8.63 -2.15
CA MET A 1 39.65 9.12 -3.29
C MET A 1 38.21 8.78 -2.98
N ALA A 2 37.37 9.77 -2.69
CA ALA A 2 35.95 9.54 -2.48
C ALA A 2 35.30 9.37 -3.85
N GLU A 3 34.68 8.23 -4.10
CA GLU A 3 33.85 8.01 -5.27
C GLU A 3 32.69 9.01 -5.23
N THR A 4 32.70 9.95 -6.18
CA THR A 4 31.56 10.83 -6.41
C THR A 4 30.35 9.94 -6.69
N PRO A 5 29.27 10.00 -5.89
CA PRO A 5 28.11 9.15 -6.13
C PRO A 5 27.58 9.50 -7.52
N ALA A 6 27.56 8.50 -8.41
CA ALA A 6 26.99 8.62 -9.74
C ALA A 6 25.58 9.22 -9.57
N ALA A 7 25.32 10.34 -10.25
CA ALA A 7 24.04 11.02 -10.16
C ALA A 7 22.94 10.00 -10.49
N ALA A 8 22.02 9.77 -9.54
CA ALA A 8 20.92 8.85 -9.74
C ALA A 8 20.21 9.19 -11.07
N PRO A 9 19.91 8.20 -11.92
CA PRO A 9 19.29 8.46 -13.21
C PRO A 9 18.02 9.27 -12.99
N ARG A 10 18.00 10.49 -13.54
CA ARG A 10 16.85 11.38 -13.50
C ARG A 10 15.89 10.91 -14.58
N PHE A 11 14.69 10.50 -14.19
CA PHE A 11 13.59 10.31 -15.12
C PHE A 11 12.55 11.40 -14.85
N ALA A 12 11.99 11.97 -15.91
CA ALA A 12 10.90 12.92 -15.82
C ALA A 12 9.59 12.18 -16.07
N VAL A 13 8.55 12.56 -15.33
CA VAL A 13 7.17 12.13 -15.58
C VAL A 13 6.41 13.41 -15.84
N ASP A 14 5.78 13.50 -17.01
CA ASP A 14 5.05 14.71 -17.39
C ASP A 14 3.74 14.84 -16.62
N ALA A 15 3.06 13.72 -16.41
CA ALA A 15 1.84 13.65 -15.61
C ALA A 15 1.70 12.30 -14.92
N LEU A 16 1.15 12.33 -13.71
CA LEU A 16 0.68 11.17 -12.97
C LEU A 16 -0.82 11.34 -12.68
N THR A 17 -1.64 10.51 -13.30
CA THR A 17 -3.09 10.55 -13.17
C THR A 17 -3.56 9.36 -12.35
N LEU A 18 -4.35 9.60 -11.31
CA LEU A 18 -5.08 8.55 -10.61
C LEU A 18 -6.33 8.19 -11.42
N CYS A 19 -6.33 7.03 -12.06
CA CYS A 19 -7.42 6.61 -12.94
C CYS A 19 -8.53 5.89 -12.18
N GLN A 20 -8.17 5.01 -11.26
CA GLN A 20 -9.14 4.19 -10.55
C GLN A 20 -8.66 3.83 -9.16
N VAL A 21 -9.59 3.81 -8.21
CA VAL A 21 -9.42 3.18 -6.90
C VAL A 21 -10.54 2.17 -6.70
N GLN A 22 -10.20 0.92 -6.47
CA GLN A 22 -11.17 -0.16 -6.28
C GLN A 22 -10.92 -0.91 -4.97
N LEU A 23 -11.97 -1.05 -4.16
CA LEU A 23 -11.94 -1.94 -3.00
C LEU A 23 -12.16 -3.37 -3.47
N LEU A 24 -11.10 -4.18 -3.46
CA LEU A 24 -11.15 -5.57 -3.92
C LEU A 24 -11.67 -6.52 -2.84
N HIS A 25 -11.34 -6.22 -1.58
CA HIS A 25 -11.73 -7.05 -0.45
C HIS A 25 -11.82 -6.20 0.81
N PHE A 26 -12.86 -6.44 1.60
CA PHE A 26 -12.98 -5.86 2.93
C PHE A 26 -13.74 -6.83 3.83
N THR A 27 -13.14 -7.18 4.96
CA THR A 27 -13.80 -7.94 6.03
C THR A 27 -13.58 -7.22 7.35
N LEU A 28 -14.66 -7.10 8.11
CA LEU A 28 -14.66 -6.55 9.46
C LEU A 28 -15.26 -7.61 10.38
N ASP A 29 -14.40 -8.28 11.14
CA ASP A 29 -14.80 -9.17 12.21
C ASP A 29 -14.84 -8.33 13.50
N ASP A 30 -15.97 -7.68 13.74
CA ASP A 30 -16.20 -6.82 14.92
C ASP A 30 -17.11 -7.55 15.92
N THR A 31 -16.48 -8.28 16.83
CA THR A 31 -17.16 -9.06 17.88
C THR A 31 -17.15 -8.36 19.24
N MET A 32 -16.70 -7.11 19.29
CA MET A 32 -16.48 -6.36 20.53
C MET A 32 -17.51 -5.22 20.67
N PRO A 33 -17.91 -4.85 21.90
CA PRO A 33 -18.65 -3.63 22.13
C PRO A 33 -17.77 -2.40 21.82
N LEU A 34 -18.36 -1.37 21.21
CA LEU A 34 -17.71 -0.14 20.71
C LEU A 34 -16.78 0.57 21.70
N LEU A 35 -16.95 0.34 23.00
CA LEU A 35 -16.21 1.01 24.08
C LEU A 35 -14.93 0.28 24.51
N ALA A 36 -14.65 -0.93 24.02
CA ALA A 36 -13.66 -1.82 24.63
C ALA A 36 -12.20 -1.62 24.20
N ILE A 37 -11.91 -0.84 23.14
CA ILE A 37 -10.55 -0.81 22.56
C ILE A 37 -10.14 0.60 22.18
N GLN A 38 -9.77 1.40 23.18
CA GLN A 38 -8.88 2.54 22.95
C GLN A 38 -7.44 2.09 23.12
N GLY A 39 -6.70 2.00 22.00
CA GLY A 39 -5.28 2.35 22.03
C GLY A 39 -4.23 1.30 21.69
N ARG A 40 -4.55 0.06 21.31
CA ARG A 40 -3.52 -0.87 20.80
C ARG A 40 -4.03 -1.74 19.65
N TYR A 41 -3.71 -1.33 18.42
CA TYR A 41 -3.92 -2.12 17.21
C TYR A 41 -2.58 -2.60 16.66
N GLY A 42 -2.55 -3.83 16.15
CA GLY A 42 -1.45 -4.36 15.35
C GLY A 42 -1.75 -4.19 13.87
N PHE A 43 -0.79 -3.65 13.12
CA PHE A 43 -0.92 -3.41 11.68
C PHE A 43 0.07 -4.27 10.90
N LYS A 44 -0.42 -4.93 9.85
CA LYS A 44 0.42 -5.59 8.84
C LYS A 44 -0.04 -5.13 7.47
N SER A 45 0.86 -4.50 6.72
CA SER A 45 0.56 -4.00 5.39
C SER A 45 1.64 -4.45 4.41
N LYS A 46 1.24 -4.72 3.18
CA LYS A 46 2.13 -4.99 2.04
C LYS A 46 1.53 -4.38 0.79
N ALA A 47 2.36 -4.10 -0.21
CA ALA A 47 1.93 -3.69 -1.52
C ALA A 47 2.49 -4.62 -2.58
N ASP A 48 1.74 -4.80 -3.66
CA ASP A 48 2.11 -5.58 -4.83
C ASP A 48 1.94 -4.66 -6.06
N ILE A 49 2.94 -4.61 -6.94
CA ILE A 49 2.90 -3.80 -8.16
C ILE A 49 2.65 -4.71 -9.35
N LEU A 50 1.63 -4.38 -10.13
CA LEU A 50 1.32 -4.98 -11.41
C LEU A 50 1.60 -3.95 -12.51
N PHE A 51 2.71 -4.14 -13.20
CA PHE A 51 3.16 -3.29 -14.30
C PHE A 51 3.32 -4.14 -15.56
N SER A 52 2.84 -3.65 -16.69
CA SER A 52 3.11 -4.21 -18.01
C SER A 52 3.76 -3.14 -18.86
N SER A 53 4.99 -3.38 -19.31
CA SER A 53 5.69 -2.50 -20.26
C SER A 53 5.12 -2.56 -21.68
N LEU A 54 4.24 -3.54 -21.95
CA LEU A 54 3.67 -3.84 -23.26
C LEU A 54 2.22 -3.35 -23.43
N GLN A 55 1.55 -3.06 -22.32
CA GLN A 55 0.21 -2.45 -22.33
C GLN A 55 0.36 -0.96 -21.97
N ALA A 56 -0.69 -0.17 -22.23
CA ALA A 56 -0.74 1.30 -22.02
C ALA A 56 -0.05 1.73 -20.72
N ASP A 57 0.39 2.99 -20.61
CA ASP A 57 1.21 3.57 -19.52
C ASP A 57 0.54 3.56 -18.12
N GLN A 58 0.03 2.40 -17.74
CA GLN A 58 -0.77 2.14 -16.56
C GLN A 58 0.04 1.29 -15.60
N LEU A 59 -0.05 1.68 -14.35
CA LEU A 59 0.54 0.99 -13.23
C LEU A 59 -0.56 0.69 -12.24
N ARG A 60 -0.74 -0.57 -11.90
CA ARG A 60 -1.65 -0.96 -10.83
C ARG A 60 -0.87 -1.33 -9.59
N VAL A 61 -1.26 -0.75 -8.47
CA VAL A 61 -0.72 -1.07 -7.14
C VAL A 61 -1.83 -1.65 -6.29
N ASP A 62 -1.64 -2.88 -5.85
CA ASP A 62 -2.53 -3.56 -4.90
C ASP A 62 -1.97 -3.40 -3.49
N VAL A 63 -2.72 -2.78 -2.60
CA VAL A 63 -2.33 -2.62 -1.19
C VAL A 63 -3.16 -3.57 -0.34
N HIS A 64 -2.50 -4.34 0.50
CA HIS A 64 -3.10 -5.28 1.42
C HIS A 64 -2.83 -4.84 2.84
N THR A 65 -3.86 -4.84 3.67
CA THR A 65 -3.77 -4.44 5.06
C THR A 65 -4.55 -5.41 5.94
N ASP A 66 -3.95 -5.72 7.08
CA ASP A 66 -4.54 -6.50 8.17
C ASP A 66 -4.36 -5.72 9.47
N ILE A 67 -5.48 -5.39 10.11
CA ILE A 67 -5.54 -4.72 11.41
C ILE A 67 -6.08 -5.74 12.41
N ASN A 68 -5.37 -5.94 13.51
CA ASN A 68 -5.79 -6.85 14.56
C ASN A 68 -5.68 -6.22 15.94
N VAL A 69 -6.41 -6.79 16.90
CA VAL A 69 -6.27 -6.45 18.31
C VAL A 69 -5.30 -7.45 18.97
N PRO A 70 -4.20 -6.99 19.60
CA PRO A 70 -3.23 -7.85 20.28
C PRO A 70 -3.89 -8.71 21.35
N ALA A 71 -3.36 -9.92 21.56
CA ALA A 71 -3.93 -10.89 22.50
C ALA A 71 -4.05 -10.36 23.95
N LYS A 72 -3.12 -9.49 24.37
CA LYS A 72 -3.10 -8.87 25.71
C LYS A 72 -4.26 -7.89 25.96
N ALA A 73 -5.00 -7.51 24.92
CA ALA A 73 -6.12 -6.58 24.98
C ALA A 73 -7.47 -7.27 24.69
N ARG A 74 -7.52 -8.61 24.69
CA ARG A 74 -8.73 -9.39 24.39
C ARG A 74 -9.48 -9.79 25.65
N MET A 75 -10.81 -9.84 25.56
CA MET A 75 -11.63 -10.58 26.52
C MET A 75 -11.53 -12.09 26.21
N THR A 76 -11.44 -12.91 27.25
CA THR A 76 -11.29 -14.37 27.16
C THR A 76 -12.46 -15.02 26.43
N GLY A 77 -12.18 -15.87 25.43
CA GLY A 77 -13.18 -16.75 24.78
C GLY A 77 -13.79 -16.27 23.46
N GLY A 78 -13.49 -15.05 22.99
CA GLY A 78 -14.03 -14.52 21.72
C GLY A 78 -13.17 -14.77 20.47
N THR A 79 -13.80 -14.74 19.29
CA THR A 79 -13.10 -14.64 17.99
C THR A 79 -12.26 -13.38 17.94
N LYS A 80 -11.06 -13.46 17.31
CA LYS A 80 -10.09 -12.36 17.29
C LYS A 80 -10.63 -11.20 16.44
N PRO A 81 -10.89 -10.01 17.01
CA PRO A 81 -11.34 -8.88 16.21
C PRO A 81 -10.28 -8.53 15.17
N ARG A 82 -10.70 -8.37 13.91
CA ARG A 82 -9.80 -8.18 12.78
C ARG A 82 -10.45 -7.41 11.64
N VAL A 83 -9.66 -6.57 10.99
CA VAL A 83 -9.99 -5.96 9.70
C VAL A 83 -9.02 -6.48 8.67
N LYS A 84 -9.52 -6.94 7.52
CA LYS A 84 -8.69 -7.15 6.33
C LYS A 84 -9.21 -6.27 5.23
N ALA A 85 -8.32 -5.58 4.54
CA ALA A 85 -8.66 -4.77 3.38
C ALA A 85 -7.65 -4.99 2.26
N ARG A 86 -8.15 -4.96 1.03
CA ARG A 86 -7.35 -4.93 -0.18
C ARG A 86 -7.93 -3.90 -1.13
N ILE A 87 -7.10 -2.97 -1.59
CA ILE A 87 -7.48 -2.05 -2.67
C ILE A 87 -6.57 -2.25 -3.86
N ALA A 88 -7.09 -1.98 -5.06
CA ALA A 88 -6.31 -1.70 -6.25
C ALA A 88 -6.35 -0.21 -6.53
N VAL A 89 -5.19 0.37 -6.83
CA VAL A 89 -5.04 1.75 -7.26
C VAL A 89 -4.35 1.74 -8.62
N VAL A 90 -5.03 2.26 -9.64
CA VAL A 90 -4.55 2.31 -11.01
C VAL A 90 -4.14 3.74 -11.33
N PHE A 91 -2.89 3.89 -11.74
CA PHE A 91 -2.30 5.14 -12.18
C PHE A 91 -2.02 5.09 -13.67
N GLU A 92 -2.18 6.20 -14.37
CA GLU A 92 -1.65 6.43 -15.71
C GLU A 92 -0.50 7.44 -15.62
N TYR A 93 0.62 7.09 -16.22
CA TYR A 93 1.80 7.94 -16.32
C TYR A 93 1.94 8.46 -17.75
N ARG A 94 2.30 9.73 -17.91
CA ARG A 94 2.64 10.30 -19.22
C ARG A 94 4.12 10.66 -19.27
N GLY A 95 4.71 10.54 -20.46
CA GLY A 95 6.13 10.78 -20.69
C GLY A 95 7.03 9.58 -20.33
N LEU A 96 6.51 8.35 -20.45
CA LEU A 96 7.26 7.13 -20.14
C LEU A 96 8.04 6.53 -21.33
N ASP A 97 8.29 7.31 -22.39
CA ASP A 97 8.88 6.79 -23.63
C ASP A 97 10.27 6.16 -23.42
N ASP A 98 11.08 6.71 -22.53
CA ASP A 98 12.39 6.12 -22.17
C ASP A 98 12.27 4.89 -21.27
N LEU A 99 11.17 4.76 -20.55
CA LEU A 99 10.86 3.62 -19.70
C LEU A 99 10.46 2.40 -20.54
N ARG A 100 9.71 2.64 -21.64
CA ARG A 100 9.36 1.62 -22.64
C ARG A 100 10.61 1.02 -23.31
N LYS A 101 11.63 1.82 -23.59
CA LYS A 101 12.90 1.35 -24.20
C LYS A 101 13.67 0.39 -23.29
N ASN A 102 13.65 0.64 -21.99
CA ASN A 102 14.41 -0.13 -21.00
C ASN A 102 13.63 -1.31 -20.41
N GLY A 103 12.31 -1.38 -20.64
CA GLY A 103 11.43 -2.47 -20.19
C GLY A 103 11.32 -2.63 -18.67
N LYS A 104 11.86 -1.69 -17.88
CA LYS A 104 11.96 -1.78 -16.42
C LYS A 104 11.34 -0.56 -15.76
N LEU A 105 10.50 -0.80 -14.76
CA LEU A 105 9.92 0.24 -13.90
C LEU A 105 11.00 0.86 -13.00
N PRO A 106 11.26 2.19 -13.07
CA PRO A 106 12.20 2.86 -12.19
C PRO A 106 11.77 2.73 -10.74
N LEU A 107 12.73 2.38 -9.88
CA LEU A 107 12.46 2.09 -8.48
C LEU A 107 11.80 3.25 -7.73
N GLN A 108 12.22 4.49 -8.02
CA GLN A 108 11.63 5.67 -7.39
C GLN A 108 10.17 5.86 -7.81
N LEU A 109 9.83 5.59 -9.07
CA LEU A 109 8.46 5.65 -9.57
C LEU A 109 7.56 4.62 -8.88
N ALA A 110 8.05 3.40 -8.76
CA ALA A 110 7.41 2.32 -8.03
C ALA A 110 7.14 2.71 -6.57
N HIS A 111 8.14 3.27 -5.88
CA HIS A 111 7.98 3.74 -4.50
C HIS A 111 6.96 4.87 -4.36
N THR A 112 6.94 5.82 -5.29
CA THR A 112 5.93 6.89 -5.30
C THR A 112 4.53 6.31 -5.47
N ALA A 113 4.33 5.40 -6.43
CA ALA A 113 3.04 4.75 -6.64
C ALA A 113 2.56 3.99 -5.39
N VAL A 114 3.47 3.24 -4.75
CA VAL A 114 3.18 2.50 -3.51
C VAL A 114 2.82 3.44 -2.37
N SER A 115 3.55 4.55 -2.21
CA SER A 115 3.27 5.54 -1.16
C SER A 115 1.90 6.20 -1.34
N LEU A 116 1.54 6.56 -2.58
CA LEU A 116 0.24 7.12 -2.91
C LEU A 116 -0.88 6.10 -2.69
N ALA A 117 -0.72 4.86 -3.17
CA ALA A 117 -1.71 3.81 -3.00
C ALA A 117 -1.95 3.49 -1.51
N TYR A 118 -0.88 3.41 -0.71
CA TYR A 118 -0.97 3.18 0.72
C TYR A 118 -1.67 4.34 1.45
N SER A 119 -1.38 5.58 1.06
CA SER A 119 -2.06 6.76 1.62
C SER A 119 -3.55 6.77 1.29
N THR A 120 -3.92 6.36 0.07
CA THR A 120 -5.32 6.16 -0.33
C THR A 120 -5.99 5.08 0.52
N MET A 121 -5.35 3.93 0.73
CA MET A 121 -5.84 2.88 1.63
C MET A 121 -6.07 3.41 3.05
N ARG A 122 -5.11 4.17 3.59
CA ARG A 122 -5.22 4.78 4.91
C ARG A 122 -6.43 5.69 5.04
N GLY A 123 -6.67 6.56 4.06
CA GLY A 123 -7.86 7.42 4.04
C GLY A 123 -9.16 6.63 3.94
N GLN A 124 -9.21 5.62 3.07
CA GLN A 124 -10.40 4.77 2.93
C GLN A 124 -10.73 3.99 4.20
N LEU A 125 -9.72 3.40 4.85
CA LEU A 125 -9.92 2.66 6.10
C LEU A 125 -10.42 3.57 7.22
N GLN A 126 -9.88 4.78 7.34
CA GLN A 126 -10.35 5.76 8.32
C GLN A 126 -11.84 6.07 8.14
N ALA A 127 -12.29 6.26 6.89
CA ALA A 127 -13.70 6.50 6.60
C ALA A 127 -14.57 5.26 6.84
N ARG A 128 -14.11 4.06 6.45
CA ARG A 128 -14.88 2.81 6.55
C ARG A 128 -15.00 2.25 7.97
N LEU A 129 -14.02 2.53 8.82
CA LEU A 129 -14.00 2.06 10.21
C LEU A 129 -14.66 3.05 11.18
N ALA A 130 -15.08 4.23 10.69
CA ALA A 130 -15.84 5.19 11.47
C ALA A 130 -17.11 4.53 12.03
N GLY A 131 -17.35 4.69 13.33
CA GLY A 131 -18.50 4.07 14.02
C GLY A 131 -18.35 2.58 14.37
N THR A 132 -17.17 1.98 14.15
CA THR A 132 -16.87 0.59 14.54
C THR A 132 -15.94 0.54 15.76
N SER A 133 -15.70 -0.65 16.33
CA SER A 133 -14.69 -0.84 17.39
C SER A 133 -13.25 -0.57 16.92
N PHE A 134 -13.06 -0.43 15.60
CA PHE A 134 -11.81 -0.03 14.96
C PHE A 134 -11.76 1.45 14.56
N SER A 135 -12.71 2.28 15.02
CA SER A 135 -12.74 3.71 14.70
C SER A 135 -11.46 4.47 15.07
N GLY A 136 -10.75 4.03 16.11
CA GLY A 136 -9.43 4.57 16.49
C GLY A 136 -8.24 3.98 15.72
N ALA A 137 -8.45 3.00 14.84
CA ALA A 137 -7.39 2.32 14.11
C ALA A 137 -6.91 3.14 12.91
N SER A 138 -5.92 4.01 13.13
CA SER A 138 -5.21 4.69 12.04
C SER A 138 -4.02 3.85 11.59
N LEU A 139 -3.94 3.57 10.28
CA LEU A 139 -2.71 3.03 9.70
C LEU A 139 -1.51 3.96 9.98
N PRO A 140 -0.34 3.40 10.33
CA PRO A 140 0.87 4.19 10.55
C PRO A 140 1.41 4.71 9.21
N ILE A 141 2.24 5.76 9.28
CA ILE A 141 3.03 6.21 8.13
C ILE A 141 4.18 5.21 7.94
N ILE A 142 4.25 4.57 6.78
CA ILE A 142 5.22 3.52 6.46
C ILE A 142 6.00 3.94 5.21
N SER A 143 7.30 3.66 5.19
CA SER A 143 8.14 3.91 4.01
C SER A 143 7.77 2.95 2.88
N PRO A 144 7.70 3.37 1.60
CA PRO A 144 7.33 2.48 0.50
C PRO A 144 8.25 1.26 0.36
N GLN A 145 9.54 1.37 0.73
CA GLN A 145 10.50 0.27 0.76
C GLN A 145 10.16 -0.84 1.77
N GLN A 146 9.38 -0.51 2.81
CA GLN A 146 8.90 -1.47 3.79
C GLN A 146 7.62 -2.17 3.33
N LEU A 147 6.88 -1.56 2.40
CA LEU A 147 5.63 -2.10 1.85
C LEU A 147 5.87 -2.99 0.64
N TRP A 148 6.86 -2.65 -0.17
CA TRP A 148 7.20 -3.37 -1.39
C TRP A 148 8.70 -3.30 -1.63
N GLN A 149 9.27 -4.43 -2.09
CA GLN A 149 10.63 -4.51 -2.59
C GLN A 149 10.57 -5.14 -3.98
N PRO A 150 11.42 -4.69 -4.92
CA PRO A 150 11.50 -5.30 -6.23
C PRO A 150 11.88 -6.78 -6.08
N PRO A 151 11.30 -7.69 -6.88
CA PRO A 151 11.73 -9.08 -6.89
C PRO A 151 13.22 -9.12 -7.25
N VAL A 152 14.02 -9.76 -6.39
CA VAL A 152 15.44 -9.98 -6.66
C VAL A 152 15.52 -10.89 -7.88
N PRO A 153 16.22 -10.50 -8.97
CA PRO A 153 16.44 -11.42 -10.08
C PRO A 153 17.16 -12.65 -9.52
N ALA A 154 16.63 -13.84 -9.78
CA ALA A 154 17.32 -15.08 -9.44
C ALA A 154 18.71 -15.00 -10.07
N ALA A 155 19.75 -15.20 -9.26
CA ALA A 155 21.09 -15.36 -9.78
C ALA A 155 21.09 -16.61 -10.67
N GLU A 156 21.22 -16.42 -11.97
CA GLU A 156 21.62 -17.49 -12.91
C GLU A 156 23.12 -17.76 -12.76
#